data_AF-A0A7L4PJB8-F1
#
_entry.id   AF-A0A7L4PJB8-F1
#
_cell.length_a   1.000
_cell.length_b   1.000
_cell.length_c   1.000
_cell.angle_alpha   90.00
_cell.angle_beta   90.00
_cell.angle_gamma   90.00
#
_symmetry.space_group_name_H-M   'P 1'
#
loop_
_entity.id
_entity.type
_entity.pdbx_description
1 polymer ?
#
loop_
_entity_poly.entity_id
_entity_poly.type
_entity_poly.pdbx_seq_one_letter_code
_entity_poly.pdbx_strand_id
1 'polypeptide(L)'
;MLLLCLLCLPWLGLAGASPDEFVGNVTEVKDGDSIVVEGMGAVRMADIDCHQLPSPEGVASRDFTVSWLQGKRVFLDIDDMGSRCPSGCRICVVYVENPDGTINPICFNRMLVDAGHAVLHDRANEWDPSLWWQLPES
;
A
#
# COMPACT_ATOMS: atom_id res chain seq x y z
N MET A 1 -19.63 2.37 57.63
CA MET A 1 -19.73 2.51 56.16
C MET A 1 -18.39 2.99 55.65
N LEU A 2 -17.56 2.06 55.14
CA LEU A 2 -16.32 2.39 54.44
C LEU A 2 -16.69 3.09 53.13
N LEU A 3 -16.28 4.35 52.95
CA LEU A 3 -16.39 5.05 51.67
C LEU A 3 -15.16 4.66 50.83
N LEU A 4 -15.38 3.76 49.88
CA LEU A 4 -14.40 3.27 48.92
C LEU A 4 -14.02 4.42 47.96
N CYS A 5 -12.82 4.99 48.12
CA CYS A 5 -12.25 5.92 47.14
C CYS A 5 -11.91 5.14 45.86
N LEU A 6 -12.82 5.16 44.89
CA LEU A 6 -12.61 4.66 43.53
C LEU A 6 -11.62 5.56 42.81
N LEU A 7 -10.38 5.07 42.69
CA LEU A 7 -9.31 5.61 41.87
C LEU A 7 -9.79 5.71 40.41
N CYS A 8 -10.00 6.93 39.93
CA CYS A 8 -10.13 7.24 38.51
C CYS A 8 -8.73 7.25 37.90
N LEU A 9 -8.23 6.10 37.46
CA LEU A 9 -7.08 6.06 36.56
C LEU A 9 -7.57 6.54 35.17
N PRO A 10 -6.94 7.57 34.58
CA PRO A 10 -7.27 7.94 33.21
C PRO A 10 -6.82 6.78 32.31
N TRP A 11 -7.78 6.22 31.58
CA TRP A 11 -7.53 5.33 30.45
C TRP A 11 -6.73 6.15 29.43
N LEU A 12 -5.40 6.13 29.52
CA LEU A 12 -4.58 6.47 28.36
C LEU A 12 -4.84 5.34 27.37
N GLY A 13 -5.76 5.60 26.44
CA GLY A 13 -5.92 4.78 25.25
C GLY A 13 -4.56 4.74 24.56
N LEU A 14 -3.91 3.59 24.63
CA LEU A 14 -2.85 3.24 23.69
C LEU A 14 -3.55 3.19 22.33
N ALA A 15 -3.43 4.26 21.55
CA ALA A 15 -3.68 4.18 20.13
C ALA A 15 -2.66 3.17 19.60
N GLY A 16 -3.09 1.92 19.42
CA GLY A 16 -2.31 0.95 18.68
C GLY A 16 -2.20 1.49 17.27
N ALA A 17 -1.01 1.96 16.88
CA ALA A 17 -0.68 1.96 15.46
C ALA A 17 -0.80 0.50 15.02
N SER A 18 -1.65 0.24 14.01
CA SER A 18 -1.74 -1.10 13.44
C SER A 18 -0.32 -1.53 13.03
N PRO A 19 0.17 -2.71 13.45
CA PRO A 19 1.45 -3.23 12.97
C PRO A 19 1.53 -3.36 11.44
N ASP A 20 0.37 -3.31 10.79
CA ASP A 20 0.14 -3.69 9.40
C ASP A 20 0.18 -2.48 8.45
N GLU A 21 0.55 -1.30 8.97
CA GLU A 21 0.69 -0.07 8.20
C GLU A 21 2.14 0.41 8.24
N PHE A 22 2.68 0.83 7.09
CA PHE A 22 4.05 1.35 7.00
C PHE A 22 4.16 2.60 6.14
N VAL A 23 5.04 3.51 6.54
CA VAL A 23 5.35 4.72 5.78
C VAL A 23 6.84 4.77 5.50
N GLY A 24 7.20 4.98 4.24
CA GLY A 24 8.61 5.05 3.85
C GLY A 24 8.83 5.67 2.49
N ASN A 25 10.11 5.86 2.15
CA ASN A 25 10.52 6.40 0.86
C ASN A 25 10.83 5.26 -0.11
N VAL A 26 10.34 5.38 -1.35
CA VAL A 26 10.67 4.44 -2.41
C VAL A 26 12.08 4.70 -2.90
N THR A 27 12.95 3.70 -2.76
CA THR A 27 14.37 3.78 -3.14
C THR A 27 14.64 3.18 -4.51
N GLU A 28 13.83 2.21 -4.94
CA GLU A 28 13.96 1.54 -6.23
C GLU A 28 12.59 1.14 -6.78
N VAL A 29 12.41 1.29 -8.09
CA VAL A 29 11.28 0.70 -8.84
C VAL A 29 11.85 -0.44 -9.69
N LYS A 30 11.44 -1.67 -9.40
CA LYS A 30 11.94 -2.88 -10.08
C LYS A 30 11.24 -3.11 -11.42
N ASP A 31 9.92 -3.00 -11.42
CA ASP A 31 9.04 -3.10 -12.59
C ASP A 31 7.74 -2.30 -12.33
N GLY A 32 6.67 -2.57 -13.08
CA GLY A 32 5.42 -1.82 -12.96
C GLY A 32 4.74 -1.97 -11.59
N ASP A 33 4.80 -3.14 -10.97
CA ASP A 33 4.05 -3.46 -9.74
C ASP A 33 4.94 -3.87 -8.55
N SER A 34 6.26 -3.74 -8.70
CA SER A 34 7.25 -4.09 -7.69
C SER A 34 8.20 -2.93 -7.38
N ILE A 35 8.29 -2.57 -6.10
CA ILE A 35 9.14 -1.46 -5.61
C ILE A 35 9.99 -1.90 -4.41
N VAL A 36 10.94 -1.06 -4.00
CA VAL A 36 11.70 -1.19 -2.75
C VAL A 36 11.48 0.07 -1.93
N VAL A 37 11.12 -0.13 -0.65
CA VAL A 37 10.86 0.95 0.30
C VAL A 37 11.89 0.89 1.42
N GLU A 38 12.49 2.04 1.72
CA GLU A 38 13.46 2.18 2.82
C GLU A 38 12.86 1.71 4.15
N GLY A 39 13.61 0.88 4.89
CA GLY A 39 13.16 0.32 6.16
C GLY A 39 12.24 -0.91 6.06
N MET A 40 11.64 -1.18 4.89
CA MET A 40 10.80 -2.36 4.67
C MET A 40 11.47 -3.40 3.74
N GLY A 41 12.06 -2.94 2.63
CA GLY A 41 12.56 -3.80 1.57
C GLY A 41 11.58 -3.93 0.39
N ALA A 42 11.51 -5.10 -0.23
CA ALA A 42 10.75 -5.31 -1.45
C ALA A 42 9.23 -5.38 -1.18
N VAL A 43 8.47 -4.65 -2.00
CA VAL A 43 7.00 -4.60 -1.99
C VAL A 43 6.47 -5.02 -3.35
N ARG A 44 5.40 -5.81 -3.35
CA ARG A 44 4.60 -6.17 -4.52
C ARG A 44 3.19 -5.63 -4.33
N MET A 45 2.70 -4.92 -5.32
CA MET A 45 1.35 -4.37 -5.28
C MET A 45 0.32 -5.50 -5.33
N ALA A 46 -0.64 -5.44 -4.40
CA ALA A 46 -1.77 -6.35 -4.30
C ALA A 46 -2.72 -6.23 -5.51
N ASP A 47 -3.33 -7.35 -5.86
CA ASP A 47 -4.45 -7.50 -6.81
C ASP A 47 -4.30 -6.92 -8.21
N ILE A 48 -3.06 -6.67 -8.62
CA ILE A 48 -2.75 -6.21 -9.96
C ILE A 48 -1.57 -6.98 -10.54
N ASP A 49 -1.56 -7.11 -11.85
CA ASP A 49 -0.41 -7.61 -12.61
C ASP A 49 -0.06 -6.65 -13.75
N CYS A 50 1.18 -6.19 -13.74
CA CYS A 50 1.81 -5.50 -14.85
C CYS A 50 2.45 -6.50 -15.82
N HIS A 51 2.61 -6.06 -17.07
CA HIS A 51 3.51 -6.72 -18.00
C HIS A 51 4.95 -6.73 -17.44
N GLN A 52 5.64 -7.83 -17.62
CA GLN A 52 6.97 -8.03 -17.07
C GLN A 52 8.05 -7.52 -18.02
N LEU A 53 9.16 -7.03 -17.47
CA LEU A 53 10.35 -6.67 -18.26
C LEU A 53 10.95 -7.93 -18.93
N PRO A 54 11.58 -7.81 -20.11
CA PRO A 54 11.89 -6.56 -20.83
C PRO A 54 10.86 -6.20 -21.93
N SER A 55 9.59 -6.61 -21.83
CA SER A 55 8.58 -6.25 -22.85
C SER A 55 8.39 -4.72 -22.96
N PRO A 56 8.02 -4.18 -24.14
CA PRO A 56 7.71 -2.76 -24.30
C PRO A 56 6.63 -2.27 -23.32
N GLU A 57 5.60 -3.07 -23.10
CA GLU A 57 4.52 -2.79 -22.15
C GLU A 57 5.04 -2.79 -20.72
N GLY A 58 5.91 -3.72 -20.36
CA GLY A 58 6.54 -3.76 -19.03
C GLY A 58 7.47 -2.58 -18.77
N VAL A 59 8.18 -2.10 -19.80
CA VAL A 59 8.97 -0.86 -19.71
C VAL A 59 8.05 0.34 -19.50
N ALA A 60 6.94 0.43 -20.23
CA ALA A 60 5.97 1.51 -20.06
C ALA A 60 5.34 1.52 -18.66
N SER A 61 4.94 0.34 -18.14
CA SER A 61 4.42 0.23 -16.77
C SER A 61 5.46 0.62 -15.73
N ARG A 62 6.72 0.19 -15.88
CA ARG A 62 7.81 0.61 -14.98
C ARG A 62 8.04 2.11 -15.03
N ASP A 63 8.09 2.71 -16.22
CA ASP A 63 8.36 4.15 -16.36
C ASP A 63 7.21 5.00 -15.77
N PHE A 64 5.97 4.52 -15.87
CA PHE A 64 4.83 5.10 -15.15
C PHE A 64 5.07 5.05 -13.63
N THR A 65 5.42 3.88 -13.09
CA THR A 65 5.71 3.73 -11.65
C THR A 65 6.90 4.57 -11.20
N VAL A 66 7.97 4.68 -11.99
CA VAL A 66 9.10 5.58 -11.73
C VAL A 66 8.65 7.03 -11.64
N SER A 67 7.82 7.50 -12.58
CA SER A 67 7.36 8.89 -12.62
C SER A 67 6.55 9.29 -11.39
N TRP A 68 5.83 8.34 -10.80
CA TRP A 68 4.97 8.55 -9.64
C TRP A 68 5.65 8.30 -8.31
N LEU A 69 6.46 7.24 -8.21
CA LEU A 69 6.90 6.72 -6.92
C LEU A 69 8.38 6.92 -6.64
N GLN A 70 9.27 7.02 -7.65
CA GLN A 70 10.71 7.06 -7.40
C GLN A 70 11.10 8.25 -6.49
N GLY A 71 11.70 7.94 -5.34
CA GLY A 71 12.10 8.95 -4.34
C GLY A 71 10.94 9.59 -3.57
N LYS A 72 9.69 9.17 -3.79
CA LYS A 72 8.51 9.67 -3.06
C LYS A 72 8.26 8.90 -1.78
N ARG A 73 7.57 9.55 -0.85
CA ARG A 73 7.01 8.92 0.35
C ARG A 73 5.71 8.21 -0.02
N VAL A 74 5.55 6.99 0.47
CA VAL A 74 4.36 6.16 0.28
C VAL A 74 3.84 5.66 1.62
N PHE A 75 2.54 5.42 1.67
CA PHE A 75 1.83 4.75 2.76
C PHE A 75 1.43 3.37 2.24
N LEU A 76 1.74 2.34 3.01
CA LEU A 76 1.58 0.95 2.64
C LEU A 76 0.64 0.28 3.63
N ASP A 77 -0.48 -0.17 3.09
CA ASP A 77 -1.43 -1.07 3.76
C ASP A 77 -0.98 -2.50 3.44
N ILE A 78 -0.51 -3.26 4.44
CA ILE A 78 0.20 -4.53 4.29
C ILE A 78 -0.74 -5.71 4.56
N ASP A 79 -0.71 -6.71 3.67
CA ASP A 79 -1.60 -7.87 3.76
C ASP A 79 -1.43 -8.63 5.09
N ASP A 80 -2.52 -8.68 5.87
CA ASP A 80 -2.58 -9.34 7.17
C ASP A 80 -2.90 -10.84 7.10
N MET A 81 -3.41 -11.33 5.95
CA MET A 81 -3.83 -12.74 5.78
C MET A 81 -2.68 -13.70 5.48
N GLY A 82 -1.45 -13.21 5.43
CA GLY A 82 -0.24 -14.02 5.31
C GLY A 82 0.02 -14.52 3.89
N SER A 83 -0.46 -13.80 2.88
CA SER A 83 -0.17 -14.11 1.47
C SER A 83 1.33 -14.13 1.26
N ARG A 84 1.83 -15.23 0.70
CA ARG A 84 3.27 -15.41 0.49
C ARG A 84 3.66 -14.92 -0.89
N CYS A 85 4.43 -13.84 -0.92
CA CYS A 85 5.24 -13.52 -2.07
C CYS A 85 6.45 -14.48 -2.16
N PRO A 86 6.67 -15.19 -3.29
CA PRO A 86 7.75 -16.18 -3.43
C PRO A 86 9.15 -15.65 -3.11
N SER A 87 9.41 -14.35 -3.30
CA SER A 87 10.70 -13.72 -3.08
C SER A 87 10.87 -13.09 -1.68
N GLY A 88 9.94 -13.34 -0.75
CA GLY A 88 9.94 -12.72 0.58
C GLY A 88 9.53 -11.24 0.58
N CYS A 89 8.95 -10.76 -0.52
CA CYS A 89 8.40 -9.40 -0.59
C CYS A 89 7.13 -9.24 0.26
N ARG A 90 6.78 -8.01 0.63
CA ARG A 90 5.51 -7.68 1.27
C ARG A 90 4.46 -7.38 0.21
N ILE A 91 3.25 -7.91 0.37
CA ILE A 91 2.13 -7.60 -0.50
C ILE A 91 1.39 -6.42 0.12
N CYS A 92 1.22 -5.34 -0.63
CA CYS A 92 0.62 -4.11 -0.11
C CYS A 92 -0.34 -3.46 -1.11
N VAL A 93 -1.31 -2.72 -0.59
CA VAL A 93 -1.93 -1.61 -1.31
C VAL A 93 -1.10 -0.36 -1.05
N VAL A 94 -0.72 0.34 -2.12
CA VAL A 94 0.20 1.49 -2.04
C VAL A 94 -0.60 2.79 -2.20
N TYR A 95 -0.34 3.77 -1.34
CA TYR A 95 -0.89 5.11 -1.43
C TYR A 95 0.23 6.15 -1.51
N VAL A 96 0.03 7.18 -2.34
CA VAL A 96 1.02 8.24 -2.58
C VAL A 96 0.76 9.43 -1.66
N GLU A 97 1.82 10.07 -1.16
CA GLU A 97 1.72 11.35 -0.47
C GLU A 97 1.30 12.49 -1.44
N ASN A 98 0.24 13.21 -1.10
CA ASN A 98 -0.17 14.43 -1.77
C ASN A 98 0.84 15.57 -1.51
N PRO A 99 0.89 16.62 -2.34
CA PRO A 99 1.80 17.75 -2.13
C PRO A 99 1.66 18.48 -0.78
N ASP A 100 0.49 18.37 -0.14
CA ASP A 100 0.20 18.93 1.18
C ASP A 100 0.56 17.99 2.35
N GLY A 101 1.14 16.82 2.06
CA GLY A 101 1.53 15.80 3.04
C GLY A 101 0.41 14.85 3.45
N THR A 102 -0.80 14.97 2.87
CA THR A 102 -1.90 14.03 3.12
C THR A 102 -1.80 12.76 2.27
N ILE A 103 -2.54 11.71 2.63
CA ILE A 103 -2.59 10.47 1.84
C ILE A 103 -3.54 10.67 0.65
N ASN A 104 -3.12 10.30 -0.56
CA ASN A 104 -4.02 10.25 -1.70
C ASN A 104 -5.11 9.19 -1.44
N PRO A 105 -6.42 9.53 -1.48
CA PRO A 105 -7.48 8.57 -1.25
C PRO A 105 -7.58 7.49 -2.35
N ILE A 106 -6.96 7.72 -3.50
CA ILE A 106 -6.86 6.73 -4.58
C ILE A 106 -5.56 5.96 -4.43
N CYS A 107 -5.66 4.64 -4.24
CA CYS A 107 -4.48 3.79 -4.20
C CYS A 107 -3.77 3.76 -5.57
N PHE A 108 -2.45 3.68 -5.53
CA PHE A 108 -1.62 3.61 -6.71
C PHE A 108 -1.87 2.33 -7.54
N ASN A 109 -2.26 1.24 -6.88
CA ASN A 109 -2.64 0.00 -7.57
C ASN A 109 -3.77 0.24 -8.57
N ARG A 110 -4.81 0.97 -8.16
CA ARG A 110 -5.88 1.44 -9.05
C ARG A 110 -5.36 2.36 -10.15
N MET A 111 -4.47 3.29 -9.82
CA MET A 111 -3.92 4.23 -10.81
C MET A 111 -3.18 3.52 -11.95
N LEU A 112 -2.48 2.42 -11.68
CA LEU A 112 -1.86 1.57 -12.71
C LEU A 112 -2.90 0.93 -13.64
N VAL A 113 -4.02 0.46 -13.09
CA VAL A 113 -5.13 -0.12 -13.86
C VAL A 113 -5.81 0.96 -14.71
N ASP A 114 -6.15 2.10 -14.11
CA ASP A 114 -6.78 3.23 -14.79
C ASP A 114 -5.90 3.77 -15.94
N ALA A 115 -4.56 3.72 -15.79
CA ALA A 115 -3.60 4.10 -16.83
C ALA A 115 -3.36 3.02 -17.91
N GLY A 116 -3.94 1.82 -17.76
CA GLY A 116 -3.76 0.70 -18.70
C GLY A 116 -2.42 -0.03 -18.57
N HIS A 117 -1.71 0.17 -17.46
CA HIS A 117 -0.40 -0.43 -17.19
C HIS A 117 -0.48 -1.75 -16.41
N ALA A 118 -1.62 -2.04 -15.80
CA ALA A 118 -1.89 -3.29 -15.09
C ALA A 118 -3.30 -3.82 -15.37
N VAL A 119 -3.48 -5.12 -15.13
CA VAL A 119 -4.79 -5.77 -15.08
C VAL A 119 -5.13 -6.13 -13.65
N LEU A 120 -6.43 -6.14 -13.31
CA LEU A 120 -6.89 -6.70 -12.04
C LEU A 120 -6.61 -8.20 -12.00
N HIS A 121 -6.04 -8.64 -10.89
CA HIS A 121 -5.80 -10.04 -10.57
C HIS A 121 -6.11 -10.24 -9.10
N ASP A 122 -7.40 -10.36 -8.80
CA ASP A 122 -7.90 -10.61 -7.45
C ASP A 122 -7.30 -11.91 -6.88
N ARG A 123 -6.49 -11.75 -5.82
CA ARG A 123 -5.81 -12.85 -5.12
C ARG A 123 -6.44 -13.02 -3.75
N ALA A 124 -6.25 -14.19 -3.15
CA ALA A 124 -6.67 -14.41 -1.77
C ALA A 124 -5.80 -13.59 -0.80
N ASN A 125 -6.16 -12.33 -0.60
CA ASN A 125 -5.65 -11.37 0.38
C ASN A 125 -6.83 -10.60 1.02
N GLU A 126 -6.55 -9.65 1.93
CA GLU A 126 -7.61 -9.00 2.71
C GLU A 126 -8.51 -8.03 1.92
N TRP A 127 -8.13 -7.66 0.69
CA TRP A 127 -8.83 -6.63 -0.08
C TRP A 127 -9.72 -7.23 -1.16
N ASP A 128 -10.83 -6.53 -1.44
CA ASP A 128 -11.59 -6.71 -2.68
C ASP A 128 -11.25 -5.54 -3.62
N PRO A 129 -10.48 -5.77 -4.70
CA PRO A 129 -10.02 -4.70 -5.59
C PRO A 129 -11.18 -4.01 -6.33
N SER A 130 -12.38 -4.63 -6.40
CA SER A 130 -13.56 -4.00 -7.01
C SER A 130 -14.06 -2.79 -6.22
N LEU A 131 -13.71 -2.70 -4.93
CA LEU A 131 -14.08 -1.60 -4.06
C LEU A 131 -13.25 -0.33 -4.31
N TRP A 132 -12.09 -0.40 -4.99
CA TRP A 132 -11.22 0.76 -5.20
C TRP A 132 -11.83 1.88 -6.04
N TRP A 133 -12.89 1.60 -6.81
CA TRP A 133 -13.65 2.60 -7.58
C TRP A 133 -14.93 3.07 -6.89
N GLN A 134 -15.27 2.50 -5.74
CA GLN A 134 -16.39 2.98 -4.94
C GLN A 134 -15.92 4.20 -4.15
N LEU A 135 -16.55 5.35 -4.39
CA LEU A 135 -16.32 6.51 -3.54
C LEU A 135 -16.90 6.20 -2.14
N PRO A 136 -16.26 6.63 -1.04
CA PRO A 136 -16.87 6.55 0.27
C PRO A 136 -18.22 7.29 0.20
N GLU A 137 -19.30 6.65 0.68
CA GLU A 137 -20.59 7.32 0.80
C GLU A 137 -20.40 8.58 1.66
N SER A 138 -20.86 9.71 1.13
CA SER A 138 -20.72 11.05 1.72
C SER A 138 -21.43 11.22 3.05
#